data_AF-A0A099BU57-F1
#
_entry.id   AF-A0A099BU57-F1
#
_cell.length_a   1.000
_cell.length_b   1.000
_cell.length_c   1.000
_cell.angle_alpha   90.00
_cell.angle_beta   90.00
_cell.angle_gamma   90.00
#
_symmetry.space_group_name_H-M   'P 1'
#
loop_
_entity.id
_entity.type
_entity.pdbx_description
1 polymer ?
#
loop_
_entity_poly.entity_id
_entity_poly.type
_entity_poly.pdbx_seq_one_letter_code
_entity_poly.pdbx_strand_id
1 'polypeptide(L)'
;MLPDALTEIESQALSNNSRLKKVVFGEKLQRIGEYAFSSCGSLEDINLPKSLTKLGKGAFAVCPITDLRVAAITPPAIDESTFHNLKYANCKLTIDKDAAEEYAAHPLWKPFTKVTTGINDVVAKTEVKEVARYTLDGKRATATTKGIQIIKMSDGSTKKVIVK
;
A
#
# COMPACT_ATOMS: atom_id res chain seq x y z
N MET A 1 10.64 0.54 4.90
CA MET A 1 9.36 0.02 5.41
C MET A 1 9.08 0.74 6.72
N LEU A 2 7.84 1.17 6.96
CA LEU A 2 7.46 1.81 8.23
C LEU A 2 6.96 0.76 9.23
N PRO A 3 7.02 1.02 10.55
CA PRO A 3 6.57 0.06 11.55
C PRO A 3 5.05 -0.20 11.49
N ASP A 4 4.63 -1.45 11.71
CA ASP A 4 3.20 -1.84 11.69
C ASP A 4 2.37 -1.19 12.81
N ALA A 5 3.02 -0.82 13.91
CA ALA A 5 2.40 -0.12 15.03
C ALA A 5 2.30 1.41 14.82
N LEU A 6 2.89 1.95 13.74
CA LEU A 6 2.90 3.38 13.48
C LEU A 6 1.48 3.84 13.08
N THR A 7 0.90 4.72 13.89
CA THR A 7 -0.44 5.29 13.66
C THR A 7 -0.38 6.64 12.97
N GLU A 8 0.76 7.33 13.02
CA GLU A 8 0.93 8.67 12.44
C GLU A 8 2.34 8.85 11.85
N ILE A 9 2.40 9.49 10.68
CA ILE A 9 3.63 10.05 10.13
C ILE A 9 3.60 11.54 10.41
N GLU A 10 4.59 12.04 11.13
CA GLU A 10 4.65 13.44 11.52
C GLU A 10 4.85 14.38 10.33
N SER A 11 4.56 15.66 10.55
CA SER A 11 4.75 16.70 9.56
C SER A 11 6.21 16.77 9.10
N GLN A 12 6.41 16.93 7.78
CA GLN A 12 7.72 17.01 7.12
C GLN A 12 8.67 15.81 7.29
N ALA A 13 8.24 14.71 7.94
CA ALA A 13 9.10 13.59 8.33
C ALA A 13 9.92 12.97 7.19
N LEU A 14 9.39 12.96 5.97
CA LEU A 14 10.03 12.43 4.77
C LEU A 14 10.05 13.46 3.62
N SER A 15 9.95 14.75 3.96
CA SER A 15 9.99 15.83 2.96
C SER A 15 11.34 15.90 2.23
N ASN A 16 11.31 16.36 0.98
CA ASN A 16 12.47 16.55 0.10
C ASN A 16 13.30 15.27 -0.16
N ASN A 17 12.72 14.09 0.05
CA ASN A 17 13.40 12.84 -0.21
C ASN A 17 13.35 12.46 -1.69
N SER A 18 14.29 13.02 -2.47
CA SER A 18 14.39 12.81 -3.91
C SER A 18 14.67 11.36 -4.33
N ARG A 19 15.07 10.48 -3.40
CA ARG A 19 15.38 9.06 -3.66
C ARG A 19 14.25 8.11 -3.27
N LEU A 20 13.22 8.60 -2.58
CA LEU A 20 12.12 7.77 -2.11
C LEU A 20 11.23 7.36 -3.28
N LYS A 21 11.36 6.10 -3.71
CA LYS A 21 10.56 5.53 -4.82
C LYS A 21 9.29 4.83 -4.37
N LYS A 22 9.34 4.22 -3.19
CA LYS A 22 8.28 3.37 -2.66
C LYS A 22 8.20 3.52 -1.16
N VAL A 23 6.97 3.57 -0.65
CA VAL A 23 6.67 3.56 0.77
C VAL A 23 5.77 2.36 1.05
N VAL A 24 6.10 1.62 2.10
CA VAL A 24 5.24 0.57 2.63
C VAL A 24 4.75 1.07 3.97
N PHE A 25 3.45 1.37 4.03
CA PHE A 25 2.77 1.83 5.23
C PHE A 25 2.26 0.65 6.05
N GLY A 26 2.19 0.82 7.37
CA GLY A 26 1.57 -0.16 8.24
C GLY A 26 0.04 -0.13 8.13
N GLU A 27 -0.59 -1.28 8.36
CA GLU A 27 -2.06 -1.47 8.34
C GLU A 27 -2.80 -0.65 9.41
N LYS A 28 -2.08 -0.06 10.38
CA LYS A 28 -2.64 0.75 11.47
C LYS A 28 -2.45 2.25 11.26
N LEU A 29 -1.86 2.69 10.16
CA LEU A 29 -1.60 4.10 9.92
C LEU A 29 -2.92 4.86 9.72
N GLN A 30 -3.16 5.86 10.55
CA GLN A 30 -4.37 6.67 10.53
C GLN A 30 -4.13 8.06 9.96
N ARG A 31 -2.93 8.63 10.16
CA ARG A 31 -2.64 10.02 9.83
C ARG A 31 -1.32 10.20 9.10
N ILE A 32 -1.33 11.05 8.08
CA ILE A 32 -0.13 11.58 7.44
C ILE A 32 -0.11 13.09 7.69
N GLY A 33 0.97 13.59 8.29
CA GLY A 33 1.14 14.99 8.67
C GLY A 33 1.34 15.94 7.49
N GLU A 34 1.41 17.23 7.80
CA GLU A 34 1.58 18.28 6.81
C GLU A 34 2.95 18.16 6.12
N TYR A 35 2.96 18.26 4.80
CA TYR A 35 4.17 18.14 3.98
C TYR A 35 5.01 16.87 4.23
N ALA A 36 4.43 15.82 4.84
CA ALA A 36 5.16 14.64 5.29
C ALA A 36 5.99 13.98 4.17
N PHE A 37 5.52 14.01 2.92
CA PHE A 37 6.22 13.52 1.74
C PHE A 37 6.41 14.59 0.67
N SER A 38 6.29 15.88 1.02
CA SER A 38 6.40 16.95 0.03
C SER A 38 7.74 16.89 -0.70
N SER A 39 7.73 17.11 -2.02
CA SER A 39 8.93 17.12 -2.87
C SER A 39 9.71 15.80 -2.90
N CYS A 40 9.03 14.65 -2.72
CA CYS A 40 9.62 13.34 -3.00
C CYS A 40 9.65 13.08 -4.51
N GLY A 41 10.67 13.61 -5.20
CA GLY A 41 10.76 13.65 -6.67
C GLY A 41 10.89 12.31 -7.41
N SER A 42 10.95 11.17 -6.70
CA SER A 42 10.92 9.83 -7.31
C SER A 42 9.71 8.98 -6.89
N LEU A 43 8.76 9.56 -6.14
CA LEU A 43 7.62 8.82 -5.58
C LEU A 43 6.46 8.78 -6.58
N GLU A 44 6.44 7.73 -7.40
CA GLU A 44 5.47 7.54 -8.49
C GLU A 44 4.26 6.67 -8.08
N ASP A 45 4.48 5.72 -7.16
CA ASP A 45 3.48 4.74 -6.72
C ASP A 45 3.24 4.84 -5.21
N ILE A 46 1.97 4.98 -4.81
CA ILE A 46 1.58 5.07 -3.40
C ILE A 46 0.39 4.15 -3.10
N ASN A 47 0.52 3.36 -2.03
CA ASN A 47 -0.54 2.49 -1.51
C ASN A 47 -0.97 2.94 -0.11
N LEU A 48 -2.04 3.72 -0.02
CA LEU A 48 -2.56 4.20 1.27
C LEU A 48 -3.44 3.11 1.93
N PRO A 49 -3.19 2.79 3.22
CA PRO A 49 -3.85 1.68 3.90
C PRO A 49 -5.32 2.00 4.22
N LYS A 50 -6.11 0.94 4.47
CA LYS A 50 -7.54 1.04 4.75
C LYS A 50 -7.87 1.84 6.02
N SER A 51 -6.96 1.85 6.98
CA SER A 51 -7.08 2.58 8.25
C SER A 51 -6.86 4.08 8.14
N LEU A 52 -6.38 4.58 7.00
CA LEU A 52 -6.00 5.98 6.86
C LEU A 52 -7.24 6.87 6.85
N THR A 53 -7.30 7.83 7.77
CA THR A 53 -8.45 8.72 7.92
C THR A 53 -8.12 10.17 7.54
N LYS A 54 -6.85 10.57 7.54
CA LYS A 54 -6.45 11.96 7.27
C LYS A 54 -5.09 12.11 6.61
N LEU A 55 -5.00 13.03 5.67
CA LEU A 55 -3.77 13.57 5.10
C LEU A 55 -3.69 15.09 5.32
N GLY A 56 -2.53 15.55 5.76
CA GLY A 56 -2.26 16.95 6.01
C GLY A 56 -2.14 17.80 4.75
N LYS A 57 -2.12 19.11 4.98
CA LYS A 57 -1.77 20.14 3.99
C LYS A 57 -0.46 19.78 3.29
N GLY A 58 -0.46 19.79 1.96
CA GLY A 58 0.75 19.54 1.17
C GLY A 58 1.41 18.18 1.37
N ALA A 59 0.74 17.19 1.98
CA ALA A 59 1.38 15.92 2.37
C ALA A 59 2.13 15.24 1.22
N PHE A 60 1.61 15.33 -0.01
CA PHE A 60 2.22 14.83 -1.24
C PHE A 60 2.41 15.94 -2.30
N ALA A 61 2.61 17.18 -1.86
CA ALA A 61 2.85 18.29 -2.77
C ALA A 61 4.14 18.07 -3.57
N VAL A 62 4.09 18.29 -4.88
CA VAL A 62 5.25 18.18 -5.80
C VAL A 62 5.82 16.74 -5.87
N CYS A 63 4.98 15.72 -5.63
CA CYS A 63 5.32 14.33 -5.91
C CYS A 63 4.83 13.93 -7.32
N PRO A 64 5.65 13.21 -8.13
CA PRO A 64 5.28 12.79 -9.48
C PRO A 64 4.39 11.52 -9.47
N ILE A 65 3.36 11.48 -8.61
CA ILE A 65 2.53 10.30 -8.43
C ILE A 65 1.74 10.02 -9.71
N THR A 66 1.85 8.80 -10.23
CA THR A 66 1.12 8.32 -11.40
C THR A 66 0.13 7.20 -11.07
N ASP A 67 0.37 6.44 -10.00
CA ASP A 67 -0.53 5.41 -9.50
C ASP A 67 -0.77 5.61 -8.00
N LEU A 68 -2.00 5.95 -7.65
CA LEU A 68 -2.46 6.15 -6.28
C LEU A 68 -3.50 5.09 -5.95
N ARG A 69 -3.18 4.20 -5.01
CA ARG A 69 -4.13 3.24 -4.44
C ARG A 69 -4.58 3.72 -3.07
N VAL A 70 -5.89 3.74 -2.82
CA VAL A 70 -6.46 4.13 -1.52
C VAL A 70 -7.45 3.07 -1.05
N ALA A 71 -7.03 2.26 -0.07
CA ALA A 71 -7.83 1.14 0.43
C ALA A 71 -8.94 1.56 1.42
N ALA A 72 -8.98 2.83 1.82
CA ALA A 72 -10.01 3.36 2.72
C ALA A 72 -11.35 3.42 1.99
N ILE A 73 -12.38 2.80 2.59
CA ILE A 73 -13.75 2.79 2.06
C ILE A 73 -14.33 4.20 2.06
N THR A 74 -14.18 4.89 3.20
CA THR A 74 -14.51 6.31 3.31
C THR A 74 -13.32 7.14 2.83
N PRO A 75 -13.51 8.14 1.94
CA PRO A 75 -12.44 9.00 1.49
C PRO A 75 -11.72 9.67 2.67
N PRO A 76 -10.40 9.50 2.81
CA PRO A 76 -9.64 10.18 3.84
C PRO A 76 -9.82 11.70 3.72
N ALA A 77 -9.88 12.39 4.85
CA ALA A 77 -9.92 13.84 4.88
C ALA A 77 -8.60 14.39 4.31
N ILE A 78 -8.70 15.23 3.27
CA ILE A 78 -7.58 15.88 2.61
C ILE A 78 -7.77 17.38 2.57
N ASP A 79 -6.67 18.10 2.36
CA ASP A 79 -6.63 19.53 2.07
C ASP A 79 -6.52 19.75 0.55
N GLU A 80 -6.95 20.91 0.06
CA GLU A 80 -6.86 21.28 -1.37
C GLU A 80 -5.42 21.18 -1.91
N SER A 81 -4.43 21.40 -1.03
CA SER A 81 -3.01 21.32 -1.36
C SER A 81 -2.39 19.95 -1.13
N THR A 82 -3.11 18.96 -0.59
CA THR A 82 -2.54 17.63 -0.26
C THR A 82 -1.78 17.02 -1.45
N PHE A 83 -2.33 17.16 -2.66
CA PHE A 83 -1.68 16.75 -3.92
C PHE A 83 -1.33 17.96 -4.80
N HIS A 84 -0.85 19.06 -4.22
CA HIS A 84 -0.47 20.25 -4.98
C HIS A 84 0.55 19.90 -6.08
N ASN A 85 0.34 20.44 -7.29
CA ASN A 85 1.13 20.16 -8.50
C ASN A 85 1.01 18.72 -9.06
N LEU A 86 0.09 17.91 -8.54
CA LEU A 86 -0.27 16.63 -9.15
C LEU A 86 -1.12 16.84 -10.42
N LYS A 87 -0.76 16.15 -11.50
CA LYS A 87 -1.58 16.10 -12.71
C LYS A 87 -2.69 15.05 -12.54
N TYR A 88 -3.81 15.43 -11.92
CA TYR A 88 -4.92 14.50 -11.63
C TYR A 88 -5.40 13.68 -12.84
N ALA A 89 -5.44 14.27 -14.04
CA ALA A 89 -5.83 13.56 -15.27
C ALA A 89 -4.85 12.44 -15.70
N ASN A 90 -3.62 12.48 -15.22
CA ASN A 90 -2.59 11.49 -15.50
C ASN A 90 -2.37 10.49 -14.36
N CYS A 91 -2.92 10.78 -13.17
CA CYS A 91 -2.84 9.88 -12.03
C CYS A 91 -3.98 8.86 -12.10
N LYS A 92 -3.63 7.58 -12.10
CA LYS A 92 -4.57 6.48 -11.94
C LYS A 92 -4.92 6.38 -10.46
N LEU A 93 -6.19 6.59 -10.13
CA LEU A 93 -6.72 6.35 -8.80
C LEU A 93 -7.35 4.95 -8.76
N THR A 94 -6.82 4.06 -7.92
CA THR A 94 -7.45 2.76 -7.66
C THR A 94 -8.04 2.76 -6.26
N ILE A 95 -9.31 2.41 -6.13
CA ILE A 95 -10.06 2.37 -4.87
C ILE A 95 -10.77 1.02 -4.69
N ASP A 96 -11.31 0.81 -3.49
CA ASP A 96 -12.25 -0.29 -3.27
C ASP A 96 -13.51 -0.09 -4.12
N LYS A 97 -14.12 -1.18 -4.57
CA LYS A 97 -15.39 -1.14 -5.31
C LYS A 97 -16.51 -0.53 -4.47
N ASP A 98 -16.48 -0.77 -3.15
CA ASP A 98 -17.51 -0.31 -2.22
C ASP A 98 -17.33 1.18 -1.86
N ALA A 99 -16.20 1.79 -2.26
CA ALA A 99 -15.90 3.20 -2.03
C ALA A 99 -16.29 4.12 -3.21
N ALA A 100 -16.68 3.55 -4.35
CA ALA A 100 -16.76 4.29 -5.62
C ALA A 100 -17.72 5.49 -5.56
N GLU A 101 -18.88 5.33 -4.92
CA GLU A 101 -19.89 6.39 -4.81
C GLU A 101 -19.39 7.55 -3.92
N GLU A 102 -18.77 7.25 -2.78
CA GLU A 102 -18.27 8.27 -1.85
C GLU A 102 -17.12 9.10 -2.45
N TYR A 103 -16.16 8.45 -3.13
CA TYR A 103 -15.06 9.17 -3.79
C TYR A 103 -15.55 10.03 -4.96
N ALA A 104 -16.55 9.58 -5.72
CA ALA A 104 -17.13 10.35 -6.82
C ALA A 104 -17.91 11.59 -6.32
N ALA A 105 -18.55 11.48 -5.16
CA ALA A 105 -19.30 12.58 -4.53
C ALA A 105 -18.39 13.57 -3.79
N HIS A 106 -17.19 13.16 -3.35
CA HIS A 106 -16.32 13.98 -2.52
C HIS A 106 -15.61 15.10 -3.31
N PRO A 107 -15.73 16.38 -2.93
CA PRO A 107 -15.27 17.53 -3.72
C PRO A 107 -13.77 17.51 -4.01
N LEU A 108 -12.96 17.06 -3.05
CA LEU A 108 -11.49 17.02 -3.19
C LEU A 108 -10.95 15.75 -3.86
N TRP A 109 -11.76 14.69 -3.97
CA TRP A 109 -11.38 13.45 -4.67
C TRP A 109 -11.93 13.40 -6.10
N LYS A 110 -12.99 14.16 -6.39
CA LYS A 110 -13.57 14.35 -7.73
C LYS A 110 -12.58 14.78 -8.84
N PRO A 111 -11.49 15.54 -8.58
CA PRO A 111 -10.53 15.89 -9.63
C PRO A 111 -9.82 14.70 -10.27
N PHE A 112 -9.74 13.54 -9.62
CA PHE A 112 -9.20 12.32 -10.20
C PHE A 112 -10.16 11.75 -11.26
N THR A 113 -9.75 11.77 -12.53
CA THR A 113 -10.63 11.34 -13.63
C THR A 113 -10.41 9.90 -14.08
N LYS A 114 -9.23 9.31 -13.78
CA LYS A 114 -8.89 7.91 -14.10
C LYS A 114 -9.11 7.00 -12.90
N VAL A 115 -10.35 6.91 -12.43
CA VAL A 115 -10.73 6.07 -11.29
C VAL A 115 -10.97 4.63 -11.75
N THR A 116 -10.38 3.68 -11.03
CA THR A 116 -10.55 2.23 -11.24
C THR A 116 -10.87 1.58 -9.91
N THR A 117 -11.69 0.54 -9.92
CA THR A 117 -11.97 -0.27 -8.74
C THR A 117 -11.20 -1.59 -8.85
N GLY A 118 -10.77 -2.16 -7.72
CA GLY A 118 -10.04 -3.43 -7.74
C GLY A 118 -8.98 -3.63 -6.65
N ILE A 119 -9.05 -2.90 -5.53
CA ILE A 119 -8.13 -3.13 -4.39
C ILE A 119 -8.28 -4.53 -3.78
N ASN A 120 -9.40 -5.22 -4.00
CA ASN A 120 -9.71 -6.53 -3.42
C ASN A 120 -8.67 -7.64 -3.68
N ASP A 121 -7.69 -7.44 -4.59
CA ASP A 121 -6.61 -8.39 -4.85
C ASP A 121 -5.19 -7.92 -4.46
N VAL A 122 -5.03 -6.69 -3.92
CA VAL A 122 -3.69 -6.15 -3.62
C VAL A 122 -3.66 -5.48 -2.24
N VAL A 123 -3.98 -6.25 -1.19
CA VAL A 123 -3.06 -6.17 -0.05
C VAL A 123 -1.73 -6.65 -0.63
N ALA A 124 -0.69 -5.84 -0.53
CA ALA A 124 0.65 -6.33 -0.73
C ALA A 124 0.93 -7.41 0.33
N LYS A 125 0.38 -8.61 0.15
CA LYS A 125 1.07 -9.83 0.52
C LYS A 125 2.36 -9.72 -0.25
N THR A 126 3.41 -9.30 0.44
CA THR A 126 4.77 -9.73 0.15
C THR A 126 4.64 -11.14 -0.39
N GLU A 127 4.94 -11.34 -1.67
CA GLU A 127 4.72 -12.61 -2.36
C GLU A 127 5.21 -13.72 -1.43
N VAL A 128 4.27 -14.49 -0.88
CA VAL A 128 4.61 -15.44 0.19
C VAL A 128 5.29 -16.60 -0.50
N LYS A 129 6.62 -16.59 -0.48
CA LYS A 129 7.46 -17.57 -1.17
C LYS A 129 7.73 -18.75 -0.25
N GLU A 130 7.82 -19.93 -0.83
CA GLU A 130 8.39 -21.08 -0.16
C GLU A 130 9.86 -20.79 0.18
N VAL A 131 10.22 -20.85 1.46
CA VAL A 131 11.61 -20.64 1.93
C VAL A 131 12.29 -21.96 2.28
N ALA A 132 11.52 -22.98 2.63
CA ALA A 132 12.02 -24.32 2.89
C ALA A 132 10.90 -25.35 2.80
N ARG A 133 11.29 -26.61 2.55
CA ARG A 133 10.40 -27.77 2.57
C ARG A 133 11.01 -28.88 3.40
N TYR A 134 10.15 -29.62 4.10
CA TYR A 134 10.53 -30.73 4.95
C TYR A 134 9.65 -31.94 4.66
N THR A 135 10.20 -33.15 4.79
CA THR A 135 9.40 -34.37 4.88
C THR A 135 8.72 -34.45 6.25
N LEU A 136 7.76 -35.37 6.40
CA LEU A 136 7.11 -35.60 7.69
C LEU A 136 8.11 -35.97 8.81
N ASP A 137 9.24 -36.60 8.45
CA ASP A 137 10.31 -36.97 9.38
C ASP A 137 11.25 -35.78 9.73
N GLY A 138 10.91 -34.57 9.31
CA GLY A 138 11.68 -33.36 9.60
C GLY A 138 12.95 -33.18 8.76
N LYS A 139 13.20 -34.03 7.75
CA LYS A 139 14.35 -33.86 6.84
C LYS A 139 14.07 -32.79 5.80
N ARG A 140 15.03 -31.88 5.61
CA ARG A 140 14.93 -30.84 4.58
C ARG A 140 14.91 -31.47 3.19
N ALA A 141 13.91 -31.13 2.39
CA ALA A 141 13.76 -31.56 1.01
C ALA A 141 14.27 -30.48 0.06
N THR A 142 15.05 -30.89 -0.93
CA THR A 142 15.58 -30.00 -2.00
C THR A 142 14.71 -30.01 -3.26
N ALA A 143 13.73 -30.92 -3.32
CA ALA A 143 12.78 -31.07 -4.42
C ALA A 143 11.44 -31.61 -3.91
N THR A 144 10.43 -31.58 -4.78
CA THR A 144 9.13 -32.19 -4.53
C THR A 144 9.28 -33.72 -4.50
N THR A 145 8.92 -34.34 -3.37
CA THR A 145 8.96 -35.80 -3.20
C THR A 145 7.56 -36.30 -2.90
N LYS A 146 7.26 -37.53 -3.36
CA LYS A 146 5.98 -38.18 -3.04
C LYS A 146 5.76 -38.27 -1.54
N GLY A 147 4.52 -38.12 -1.12
CA GLY A 147 4.10 -38.15 0.28
C GLY A 147 3.81 -36.77 0.86
N ILE A 148 3.77 -36.72 2.19
CA ILE A 148 3.45 -35.50 2.95
C ILE A 148 4.71 -34.64 3.07
N GLN A 149 4.59 -33.38 2.64
CA GLN A 149 5.64 -32.37 2.77
C GLN A 149 5.11 -31.16 3.56
N ILE A 150 5.94 -30.61 4.45
CA ILE A 150 5.68 -29.40 5.21
C ILE A 150 6.48 -28.27 4.55
N ILE A 151 5.79 -27.26 4.03
CA ILE A 151 6.38 -26.09 3.38
C ILE A 151 6.38 -24.95 4.38
N LYS A 152 7.54 -24.37 4.65
CA LYS A 152 7.68 -23.12 5.39
C LYS A 152 7.65 -21.96 4.41
N MET A 153 6.83 -20.99 4.73
CA MET A 153 6.59 -19.80 3.92
C MET A 153 7.36 -18.60 4.48
N SER A 154 7.64 -17.60 3.65
CA SER A 154 8.39 -16.39 4.02
C SER A 154 7.70 -15.51 5.06
N ASP A 155 6.39 -15.68 5.26
CA ASP A 155 5.58 -15.02 6.29
C ASP A 155 5.58 -15.77 7.65
N GLY A 156 6.38 -16.84 7.77
CA GLY A 156 6.45 -17.67 8.97
C GLY A 156 5.37 -18.75 9.05
N SER A 157 4.37 -18.74 8.16
CA SER A 157 3.35 -19.78 8.10
C SER A 157 3.93 -21.10 7.58
N THR A 158 3.25 -22.21 7.89
CA THR A 158 3.58 -23.53 7.35
C THR A 158 2.37 -24.15 6.66
N LYS A 159 2.58 -24.77 5.50
CA LYS A 159 1.56 -25.48 4.73
C LYS A 159 1.90 -26.96 4.61
N LYS A 160 0.93 -27.82 4.83
CA LYS A 160 1.05 -29.25 4.56
C LYS A 160 0.59 -29.54 3.13
N VAL A 161 1.43 -30.16 2.33
CA VAL A 161 1.17 -30.51 0.93
C VAL A 161 1.29 -32.01 0.74
N ILE A 162 0.34 -32.61 0.03
CA ILE A 162 0.34 -34.04 -0.31
C ILE A 162 0.69 -34.15 -1.79
N VAL A 163 1.81 -34.79 -2.09
CA VAL A 163 2.27 -35.07 -3.44
C VAL A 163 1.96 -36.54 -3.76
N LYS A 164 1.14 -36.80 -4.78
CA LYS A 164 0.76 -38.16 -5.24
C LYS A 164 1.83 -38.79 -6.13
#